data_AF-A0A516PX32-F1
#
_entry.id   AF-A0A516PX32-F1
#
_cell.length_a   1.000
_cell.length_b   1.000
_cell.length_c   1.000
_cell.angle_alpha   90.00
_cell.angle_beta   90.00
_cell.angle_gamma   90.00
#
_symmetry.space_group_name_H-M   'P 1'
#
loop_
_entity.id
_entity.type
_entity.pdbx_description
1 polymer ?
#
loop_
_entity_poly.entity_id
_entity_poly.type
_entity_poly.pdbx_seq_one_letter_code
_entity_poly.pdbx_strand_id
1 'polypeptide(L)'
;MIIWNRWGFLVLLFLGIGVVGGFGLAALAGVPGDGGPLVGLFVGIGLVVAGALLYVLDRFVLSRWDKPTPTLVQERLSSPVTLPNGQQQRYRTSPALDPTTGQPLLARPHSAFLWIPVHVWPYLMAAGGLVIIAICAIRLLL
;
A
#
# COMPACT_ATOMS: atom_id res chain seq x y z
N MET A 1 14.59 -1.93 9.99
CA MET A 1 13.49 -2.74 9.42
C MET A 1 12.67 -1.83 8.54
N ILE A 2 12.59 -2.08 7.24
CA ILE A 2 11.85 -1.20 6.33
C ILE A 2 10.35 -1.52 6.49
N ILE A 3 9.58 -0.54 6.98
CA ILE A 3 8.16 -0.69 7.33
C ILE A 3 7.26 -0.65 6.08
N TRP A 4 7.78 -0.19 4.94
CA TRP A 4 7.03 -0.05 3.69
C TRP A 4 7.85 -0.41 2.45
N ASN A 5 7.19 -0.97 1.44
CA ASN A 5 7.80 -1.26 0.14
C ASN A 5 7.15 -0.42 -0.97
N ARG A 6 7.96 0.13 -1.89
CA ARG A 6 7.54 0.93 -3.06
C ARG A 6 6.51 2.01 -2.72
N TRP A 7 5.23 1.74 -2.99
CA TRP A 7 4.10 2.66 -2.87
C TRP A 7 3.41 2.61 -1.50
N GLY A 8 3.92 1.81 -0.56
CA GLY A 8 3.35 1.69 0.79
C GLY A 8 3.25 3.01 1.55
N PHE A 9 4.11 3.99 1.26
CA PHE A 9 4.02 5.32 1.90
C PHE A 9 2.74 6.09 1.54
N LEU A 10 2.10 5.79 0.39
CA LEU A 10 0.86 6.43 -0.02
C LEU A 10 -0.27 6.16 0.98
N VAL A 11 -0.28 4.99 1.62
CA VAL A 11 -1.25 4.66 2.68
C VAL A 11 -1.18 5.71 3.80
N LEU A 12 0.03 6.05 4.26
CA LEU A 12 0.22 7.03 5.32
C LEU A 12 -0.18 8.44 4.88
N LEU A 13 0.13 8.80 3.62
CA LEU A 13 -0.29 10.07 3.03
C LEU A 13 -1.82 10.19 2.99
N PHE A 14 -2.51 9.18 2.47
CA PHE A 14 -3.98 9.18 2.41
C PHE A 14 -4.61 9.10 3.80
N LEU A 15 -3.97 8.41 4.76
CA LEU A 15 -4.44 8.37 6.14
C LEU A 15 -4.40 9.78 6.75
N GLY A 16 -3.28 10.47 6.57
CA GLY A 16 -3.12 11.86 6.98
C GLY A 16 -4.13 12.78 6.30
N ILE A 17 -4.28 12.68 4.97
CA ILE A 17 -5.26 13.47 4.21
C ILE A 17 -6.69 13.20 4.68
N GLY A 18 -7.04 11.95 4.98
CA GLY A 18 -8.38 11.60 5.47
C GLY A 18 -8.67 12.23 6.82
N VAL A 19 -7.74 12.11 7.78
CA VAL A 19 -7.91 12.68 9.12
C VAL A 19 -7.88 14.20 9.08
N VAL A 20 -6.84 14.80 8.49
CA VAL A 20 -6.69 16.26 8.38
C VAL A 20 -7.81 16.87 7.55
N GLY A 21 -8.20 16.22 6.45
CA GLY A 21 -9.33 16.62 5.62
C GLY A 21 -10.66 16.57 6.39
N GLY A 22 -10.86 15.55 7.23
CA GLY A 22 -12.02 15.48 8.11
C GLY A 22 -12.06 16.61 9.14
N PHE A 23 -10.95 16.91 9.80
CA PHE A 23 -10.85 18.08 10.69
C PHE A 23 -11.07 19.40 9.92
N GLY A 24 -10.50 19.52 8.73
CA GLY A 24 -10.69 20.69 7.86
C GLY A 24 -12.15 20.89 7.46
N LEU A 25 -12.85 19.81 7.08
CA LEU A 25 -14.27 19.84 6.76
C LEU A 25 -15.11 20.23 7.98
N ALA A 26 -14.81 19.69 9.17
CA ALA A 26 -15.47 20.07 10.40
C ALA A 26 -15.29 21.57 10.70
N ALA A 27 -14.07 22.08 10.56
CA ALA A 27 -13.75 23.50 10.76
C ALA A 27 -14.49 24.40 9.75
N LEU A 28 -14.53 24.00 8.48
CA LEU A 28 -15.28 24.73 7.44
C LEU A 28 -16.80 24.72 7.68
N ALA A 29 -17.32 23.65 8.27
CA ALA A 29 -18.71 23.55 8.66
C ALA A 29 -19.04 24.29 9.98
N GLY A 30 -18.07 24.97 10.60
CA GLY A 30 -18.26 25.72 11.84
C GLY A 30 -18.41 24.84 13.08
N VAL A 31 -18.00 23.57 13.01
CA VAL A 31 -18.06 22.64 14.14
C VAL A 31 -17.00 23.03 15.17
N PRO A 32 -17.35 23.16 16.46
CA PRO A 32 -16.38 23.43 17.52
C PRO A 32 -15.27 22.37 17.56
N GLY A 33 -14.03 22.81 17.74
CA GLY A 33 -12.85 21.93 17.80
C GLY A 33 -12.64 21.21 19.13
N ASP A 34 -13.68 21.10 19.96
CA ASP A 34 -13.65 20.49 21.29
C ASP A 34 -13.50 18.96 21.27
N GLY A 35 -13.39 18.36 20.07
CA GLY A 35 -13.28 16.92 19.90
C GLY A 35 -14.61 16.20 20.10
N GLY A 36 -15.74 16.91 20.00
CA GLY A 36 -17.07 16.34 20.14
C GLY A 36 -17.42 15.28 19.10
N PRO A 37 -18.52 14.53 19.30
CA PRO A 37 -18.95 13.45 18.40
C PRO A 37 -19.13 13.90 16.94
N LEU A 38 -19.57 15.15 16.72
CA LEU A 38 -19.70 15.77 15.40
C LEU A 38 -18.35 15.84 14.66
N VAL A 39 -17.28 16.28 15.33
CA VAL A 39 -15.92 16.30 14.75
C VAL A 39 -15.48 14.89 14.36
N GLY A 40 -15.74 13.90 15.22
CA GLY A 40 -15.44 12.50 14.93
C GLY A 40 -16.18 11.97 13.71
N LEU A 41 -17.42 12.41 13.47
CA LEU A 41 -18.21 12.04 12.29
C LEU A 41 -17.55 12.56 11.00
N PHE A 42 -17.08 13.82 10.99
CA PHE A 42 -16.34 14.39 9.86
C PHE A 42 -14.98 13.70 9.63
N VAL A 43 -14.26 13.34 10.70
CA VAL A 43 -13.02 12.54 10.60
C VAL A 43 -13.29 11.18 9.98
N GLY A 44 -14.37 10.51 10.40
CA GLY A 44 -14.80 9.24 9.84
C GLY A 44 -15.15 9.34 8.35
N ILE A 45 -15.88 10.39 7.95
CA ILE A 45 -16.17 10.68 6.53
C ILE A 45 -14.86 10.90 5.76
N GLY A 46 -13.94 11.70 6.29
CA GLY A 46 -12.64 11.95 5.69
C GLY A 46 -11.84 10.67 5.45
N LEU A 47 -11.86 9.73 6.40
CA LEU A 47 -11.23 8.41 6.25
C LEU A 47 -11.90 7.53 5.19
N VAL A 48 -13.23 7.53 5.10
CA VAL A 48 -13.96 6.79 4.06
C VAL A 48 -13.61 7.35 2.67
N VAL A 49 -13.60 8.67 2.52
CA VAL A 49 -13.24 9.34 1.27
C VAL A 49 -11.78 9.06 0.90
N ALA A 50 -10.85 9.14 1.87
CA ALA A 50 -9.45 8.81 1.65
C ALA A 50 -9.26 7.34 1.24
N GLY A 51 -9.99 6.41 1.87
CA GLY A 51 -9.99 4.99 1.48
C GLY A 51 -10.49 4.81 0.04
N ALA A 52 -11.57 5.47 -0.34
CA ALA A 52 -12.09 5.43 -1.71
C ALA A 52 -11.09 6.00 -2.74
N LEU A 53 -10.43 7.11 -2.42
CA LEU A 53 -9.39 7.67 -3.28
C LEU A 53 -8.17 6.75 -3.40
N LEU A 54 -7.73 6.15 -2.29
CA LEU A 54 -6.64 5.18 -2.31
C LEU A 54 -7.01 3.94 -3.13
N TYR A 55 -8.26 3.48 -3.09
CA TYR A 55 -8.76 2.40 -3.93
C TYR A 55 -8.66 2.74 -5.43
N VAL A 56 -9.11 3.94 -5.81
CA VAL A 56 -9.03 4.41 -7.20
C VAL A 56 -7.56 4.51 -7.63
N LEU A 57 -6.69 5.05 -6.77
CA LEU A 57 -5.27 5.16 -7.06
C LEU A 57 -4.60 3.78 -7.24
N ASP A 58 -4.87 2.84 -6.34
CA ASP A 58 -4.36 1.47 -6.41
C ASP A 58 -4.82 0.78 -7.72
N ARG A 59 -6.13 0.87 -7.99
CA ARG A 59 -6.74 0.17 -9.13
C ARG A 59 -6.28 0.72 -10.49
N PHE A 60 -6.18 2.05 -10.63
CA PHE A 60 -5.97 2.68 -11.93
C PHE A 60 -4.54 3.19 -12.16
N VAL A 61 -3.81 3.55 -11.11
CA VAL A 61 -2.46 4.13 -11.22
C VAL A 61 -1.40 3.11 -10.83
N LEU A 62 -1.47 2.53 -9.63
CA LEU A 62 -0.44 1.60 -9.16
C LEU A 62 -0.39 0.33 -10.00
N SER A 63 -1.55 -0.20 -10.41
CA SER A 63 -1.63 -1.36 -11.30
C SER A 63 -0.90 -1.17 -12.64
N ARG A 64 -0.78 0.07 -13.13
CA ARG A 64 -0.07 0.41 -14.37
C ARG A 64 1.42 0.68 -14.13
N TRP A 65 1.77 1.14 -12.94
CA TRP A 65 3.15 1.51 -12.58
C TRP A 65 3.97 0.30 -12.08
N ASP A 66 3.31 -0.71 -11.51
CA ASP A 66 3.96 -1.97 -11.15
C ASP A 66 4.18 -2.85 -12.40
N LYS A 67 5.21 -2.50 -13.17
CA LYS A 67 5.68 -3.31 -14.30
C LYS A 67 6.12 -4.69 -13.80
N PRO A 68 5.71 -5.79 -14.46
CA PRO A 68 6.18 -7.11 -14.13
C PRO A 68 7.70 -7.17 -14.32
N THR A 69 8.40 -7.68 -13.32
CA THR A 69 9.85 -7.87 -13.35
C THR A 69 10.17 -9.36 -13.47
N PRO A 70 11.18 -9.74 -14.26
CA PRO A 70 11.59 -11.14 -14.34
C PRO A 70 12.05 -11.60 -12.97
N THR A 71 11.55 -12.76 -12.56
CA THR A 71 11.97 -13.42 -11.33
C THR A 71 13.40 -13.91 -11.54
N LEU A 72 14.31 -13.53 -10.66
CA LEU A 72 15.71 -13.92 -10.74
C LEU A 72 15.96 -15.12 -9.83
N VAL A 73 16.60 -16.16 -10.37
CA VAL A 73 17.03 -17.34 -9.60
C VAL A 73 18.55 -17.41 -9.67
N GLN A 74 19.15 -17.87 -8.57
CA GLN A 74 20.58 -18.21 -8.54
C GLN A 74 20.76 -19.63 -9.04
N GLU A 75 21.28 -19.77 -10.24
CA GLU A 75 21.68 -21.06 -10.79
C GLU A 75 23.13 -21.36 -10.41
N ARG A 76 23.39 -22.59 -9.97
CA ARG A 76 24.75 -23.07 -9.74
C ARG A 76 25.40 -23.34 -11.09
N LEU A 77 26.53 -22.71 -11.35
CA LEU A 77 27.30 -22.93 -12.57
C LEU A 77 27.86 -24.36 -12.58
N SER A 78 27.76 -25.05 -13.72
CA SER A 78 28.30 -26.40 -13.91
C SER A 78 29.83 -26.44 -13.79
N SER A 79 30.50 -25.33 -14.16
CA SER A 79 31.92 -25.10 -13.94
C SER A 79 32.15 -23.70 -13.33
N PRO A 80 33.02 -23.57 -12.32
CA PRO A 80 33.33 -22.26 -11.73
C PRO A 80 34.00 -21.36 -12.77
N VAL A 81 33.45 -20.17 -12.97
CA VAL A 81 34.01 -19.17 -13.89
C VAL A 81 34.92 -18.24 -13.09
N THR A 82 36.16 -18.09 -13.54
CA THR A 82 37.12 -17.14 -12.95
C THR A 82 36.81 -15.74 -13.49
N LEU A 83 36.44 -14.83 -12.60
CA LEU A 83 36.23 -13.43 -12.90
C LEU A 83 37.57 -12.72 -13.19
N PRO A 84 37.57 -11.55 -13.85
CA PRO A 84 38.80 -10.78 -14.12
C PRO A 84 39.61 -10.40 -12.87
N ASN A 85 38.97 -10.43 -11.71
CA ASN A 85 39.57 -10.17 -10.39
C ASN A 85 40.14 -11.44 -9.71
N GLY A 86 40.20 -12.58 -10.42
CA GLY A 86 40.71 -13.85 -9.90
C GLY A 86 39.74 -14.62 -8.99
N GLN A 87 38.55 -14.09 -8.69
CA GLN A 87 37.56 -14.79 -7.88
C GLN A 87 36.78 -15.83 -8.69
N GLN A 88 36.52 -16.99 -8.09
CA GLN A 88 35.68 -18.02 -8.71
C GLN A 88 34.21 -17.78 -8.40
N GLN A 89 33.44 -17.47 -9.44
CA GLN A 89 31.99 -17.36 -9.34
C GLN A 89 31.37 -18.75 -9.58
N ARG A 90 30.66 -19.26 -8.55
CA ARG A 90 29.97 -20.56 -8.59
C ARG A 90 28.47 -20.45 -8.85
N TYR A 91 27.93 -19.24 -8.81
CA TYR A 91 26.50 -18.96 -8.97
C TYR A 91 26.29 -17.83 -9.97
N ARG A 92 25.34 -18.01 -10.88
CA ARG A 92 24.90 -17.00 -11.85
C ARG A 92 23.45 -16.64 -11.58
N THR A 93 23.16 -15.34 -11.56
CA THR A 93 21.78 -14.85 -11.51
C THR A 93 21.20 -14.87 -12.92
N SER A 94 20.20 -15.71 -13.16
CA SER A 94 19.50 -15.82 -14.44
C SER A 94 17.99 -15.64 -14.23
N PRO A 95 17.25 -15.17 -15.24
CA PRO A 95 15.79 -15.11 -15.15
C PRO A 95 15.26 -16.54 -15.07
N ALA A 96 14.40 -16.80 -14.08
CA ALA A 96 13.73 -18.08 -13.93
C ALA A 96 12.89 -18.33 -15.18
N LEU A 97 13.10 -19.46 -15.85
CA LEU A 97 12.33 -19.86 -17.03
C LEU A 97 11.31 -20.92 -16.62
N ASP A 98 10.13 -20.84 -17.22
CA ASP A 98 9.12 -21.91 -17.11
C ASP A 98 9.62 -23.16 -17.84
N PRO A 99 9.65 -24.34 -17.18
CA PRO A 99 10.17 -25.58 -17.77
C PRO A 99 9.36 -26.08 -18.97
N THR A 100 8.11 -25.64 -19.12
CA THR A 100 7.24 -26.08 -20.23
C THR A 100 7.27 -25.14 -21.43
N THR A 101 7.37 -23.83 -21.20
CA THR A 101 7.27 -22.81 -22.26
C THR A 101 8.59 -22.11 -22.58
N GLY A 102 9.61 -22.25 -21.74
CA GLY A 102 10.90 -21.58 -21.88
C GLY A 102 10.83 -20.05 -21.73
N GLN A 103 9.69 -19.51 -21.30
CA GLN A 103 9.51 -18.07 -21.09
C GLN A 103 9.93 -17.64 -19.68
N PRO A 104 10.41 -16.40 -19.51
CA PRO A 104 10.77 -15.89 -18.19
C PRO A 104 9.54 -15.76 -17.29
N LEU A 105 9.63 -16.33 -16.10
CA LEU A 105 8.63 -16.18 -15.04
C LEU A 105 8.64 -14.73 -14.55
N LEU A 106 7.56 -14.02 -14.86
CA LEU A 106 7.36 -12.64 -14.45
C LEU A 106 6.69 -12.60 -13.07
N ALA A 107 7.37 -12.04 -12.08
CA ALA A 107 6.77 -11.71 -10.79
C ALA A 107 6.26 -10.27 -10.83
N ARG A 108 5.00 -10.07 -10.41
CA ARG A 108 4.51 -8.72 -10.11
C ARG A 108 4.96 -8.34 -8.70
N PRO A 109 5.79 -7.29 -8.55
CA PRO A 109 6.16 -6.80 -7.23
C PRO A 109 4.90 -6.32 -6.51
N HIS A 110 4.70 -6.77 -5.26
CA HIS A 110 3.59 -6.33 -4.44
C HIS A 110 4.04 -5.18 -3.53
N SER A 111 3.36 -4.04 -3.65
CA SER A 111 3.51 -2.91 -2.74
C SER A 111 2.85 -3.22 -1.39
N ALA A 112 3.52 -2.91 -0.29
CA ALA A 112 3.04 -3.22 1.06
C ALA A 112 3.39 -2.10 2.04
N PHE A 113 2.52 -1.89 3.03
CA PHE A 113 2.74 -1.03 4.19
C PHE A 113 2.44 -1.83 5.45
N LEU A 114 3.38 -1.88 6.41
CA LEU A 114 3.30 -2.73 7.61
C LEU A 114 2.98 -4.19 7.26
N TRP A 115 3.67 -4.76 6.26
CA TRP A 115 3.44 -6.13 5.76
C TRP A 115 2.05 -6.40 5.15
N ILE A 116 1.13 -5.42 5.20
CA ILE A 116 -0.20 -5.50 4.61
C ILE A 116 -0.11 -4.97 3.16
N PRO A 117 -0.59 -5.73 2.17
CA PRO A 117 -0.61 -5.27 0.79
C PRO A 117 -1.39 -3.96 0.62
N VAL A 118 -0.90 -3.05 -0.23
CA VAL A 118 -1.51 -1.72 -0.42
C VAL A 118 -2.98 -1.81 -0.86
N HIS A 119 -3.33 -2.80 -1.68
CA HIS A 119 -4.72 -3.01 -2.13
C HIS A 119 -5.72 -3.35 -1.00
N VAL A 120 -5.24 -3.76 0.19
CA VAL A 120 -6.08 -4.06 1.35
C VAL A 120 -6.40 -2.79 2.16
N TRP A 121 -5.48 -1.82 2.17
CA TRP A 121 -5.60 -0.59 2.97
C TRP A 121 -6.84 0.26 2.70
N PRO A 122 -7.31 0.44 1.45
CA PRO A 122 -8.56 1.14 1.18
C PRO A 122 -9.74 0.62 2.00
N TYR A 123 -9.85 -0.70 2.14
CA TYR A 123 -10.93 -1.33 2.89
C TYR A 123 -10.75 -1.14 4.40
N LEU A 124 -9.51 -1.22 4.90
CA LEU A 124 -9.21 -0.96 6.32
C LEU A 124 -9.54 0.49 6.71
N MET A 125 -9.20 1.45 5.84
CA MET A 125 -9.49 2.86 6.06
C MET A 125 -11.00 3.13 6.02
N ALA A 126 -11.70 2.59 5.01
CA ALA A 126 -13.14 2.73 4.89
C ALA A 126 -13.88 2.07 6.07
N ALA A 127 -13.49 0.85 6.46
CA ALA A 127 -14.06 0.16 7.61
C ALA A 127 -13.80 0.93 8.91
N GLY A 128 -12.57 1.40 9.13
CA GLY A 128 -12.23 2.23 10.30
C GLY A 128 -13.03 3.53 10.34
N GLY A 129 -13.18 4.21 9.20
CA GLY A 129 -14.00 5.41 9.06
C GLY A 129 -15.48 5.15 9.37
N LEU A 130 -16.05 4.06 8.84
CA LEU A 130 -17.43 3.64 9.13
C LEU A 130 -17.65 3.31 10.61
N VAL A 131 -16.71 2.65 11.25
CA VAL A 131 -16.76 2.36 12.69
C VAL A 131 -16.76 3.66 13.50
N ILE A 132 -15.90 4.62 13.15
CA ILE A 132 -15.86 5.93 13.80
C ILE A 132 -17.20 6.66 13.61
N ILE A 133 -17.74 6.67 12.39
CA ILE A 133 -19.05 7.27 12.09
C ILE A 133 -20.14 6.63 12.96
N ALA A 134 -20.19 5.30 13.04
CA ALA A 134 -21.19 4.58 13.82
C ALA A 134 -21.09 4.93 15.31
N ILE A 135 -19.88 4.91 15.89
CA ILE A 135 -19.66 5.26 17.31
C ILE A 135 -20.08 6.70 17.58
N CYS A 136 -19.68 7.64 16.73
CA CYS A 136 -20.02 9.06 16.86
C CYS A 136 -21.51 9.31 16.68
N ALA A 137 -22.17 8.64 15.73
CA ALA A 137 -23.60 8.73 15.51
C ALA A 137 -24.39 8.22 16.72
N ILE A 138 -23.98 7.09 17.31
CA ILE A 138 -24.60 6.58 18.55
C ILE A 138 -24.44 7.58 19.68
N ARG A 139 -23.25 8.18 19.84
CA ARG A 139 -22.99 9.21 20.86
C ARG A 139 -23.75 10.52 20.65
N LEU A 140 -24.24 10.79 19.44
CA LEU A 140 -25.09 11.95 19.17
C LEU A 140 -26.56 11.68 19.51
N LEU A 141 -26.96 10.41 19.57
CA LEU A 141 -28.33 9.98 19.85
C LEU A 141 -28.59 9.73 21.34
N LEU A 142 -27.54 9.52 22.13
CA LEU A 142 -27.56 9.33 23.59
C LEU A 142 -27.31 10.65 24.31
#